data_AF-A0A7W0Y3H6-F1
#
_entry.id   AF-A0A7W0Y3H6-F1
#
_cell.length_a   1.000
_cell.length_b   1.000
_cell.length_c   1.000
_cell.angle_alpha   90.00
_cell.angle_beta   90.00
_cell.angle_gamma   90.00
#
_symmetry.space_group_name_H-M   'P 1'
#
loop_
_entity.id
_entity.type
_entity.pdbx_description
1 polymer ?
#
loop_
_entity_poly.entity_id
_entity_poly.type
_entity_poly.pdbx_seq_one_letter_code
_entity_poly.pdbx_strand_id
1 'polypeptide(L)'
;GVTSVYFSNDIDGTDSRWAEATGTPEPDGLEPDWLLALVDRLGREFGFCAVDCVEVAPPLGPTAQATDTTVALAARYVRACMDRIVS
;
A
#
# COMPACT_ATOMS: atom_id res chain seq x y z
N GLY A 1 -19.57 -17.92 5.42
CA GLY A 1 -18.83 -16.76 5.97
C GLY A 1 -18.48 -15.81 4.85
N VAL A 2 -17.69 -14.77 5.12
CA VAL A 2 -17.10 -13.91 4.07
C VAL A 2 -16.11 -14.74 3.24
N THR A 3 -16.14 -14.59 1.92
CA THR A 3 -15.33 -15.36 0.96
C THR A 3 -14.50 -14.50 0.04
N SER A 4 -14.56 -13.18 0.19
CA SER A 4 -13.71 -12.19 -0.50
C SER A 4 -13.88 -10.83 0.15
N VAL A 5 -12.83 -10.00 0.06
CA VAL A 5 -12.84 -8.61 0.52
C VAL A 5 -12.39 -7.66 -0.59
N TYR A 6 -12.90 -6.44 -0.54
CA TYR A 6 -12.34 -5.32 -1.28
C TYR A 6 -11.34 -4.60 -0.37
N PHE A 7 -10.10 -4.43 -0.82
CA PHE A 7 -9.03 -3.81 -0.03
C PHE A 7 -8.58 -2.50 -0.68
N SER A 8 -9.00 -1.37 -0.11
CA SER A 8 -8.50 -0.05 -0.47
C SER A 8 -7.41 0.34 0.51
N ASN A 9 -6.21 0.62 -0.01
CA ASN A 9 -5.06 1.02 0.77
C ASN A 9 -4.68 2.46 0.45
N ASP A 10 -4.86 3.34 1.41
CA ASP A 10 -4.26 4.67 1.38
C ASP A 10 -2.77 4.57 1.69
N ILE A 11 -1.92 5.12 0.82
CA ILE A 11 -0.47 5.02 1.02
C ILE A 11 0.00 5.87 2.21
N ASP A 12 -0.75 6.92 2.57
CA ASP A 12 -0.41 7.82 3.67
C ASP A 12 -0.55 7.19 5.06
N GLY A 13 -1.24 6.04 5.16
CA GLY A 13 -1.25 5.21 6.36
C GLY A 13 0.09 4.50 6.62
N THR A 14 0.98 4.44 5.63
CA THR A 14 2.38 4.03 5.84
C THR A 14 3.17 5.23 6.36
N ASP A 15 4.10 5.00 7.29
CA ASP A 15 4.95 6.06 7.82
C ASP A 15 5.57 6.91 6.70
N SER A 16 5.47 8.23 6.85
CA SER A 16 5.98 9.24 5.90
C SER A 16 7.44 9.05 5.51
N ARG A 17 8.29 8.39 6.31
CA ARG A 17 9.66 8.04 5.91
C ARG A 17 9.71 7.12 4.68
N TRP A 18 8.62 6.42 4.38
CA TRP A 18 8.47 5.57 3.20
C TRP A 18 7.48 6.14 2.17
N ALA A 19 6.48 6.91 2.62
CA ALA A 19 5.34 7.35 1.83
C ALA A 19 5.19 8.89 1.77
N GLU A 20 6.29 9.63 1.69
CA GLU A 20 6.26 11.10 1.76
C GLU A 20 5.60 11.79 0.55
N ALA A 21 5.57 11.15 -0.63
CA ALA A 21 4.99 11.74 -1.85
C ALA A 21 3.47 11.50 -1.94
N THR A 22 2.73 12.10 -1.00
CA THR A 22 1.27 12.07 -0.87
C THR A 22 0.73 13.44 -0.41
N GLY A 23 -0.59 13.61 -0.36
CA GLY A 23 -1.23 14.86 0.08
C GLY A 23 -1.12 15.12 1.58
N THR A 24 -1.14 14.05 2.38
CA THR A 24 -1.22 14.07 3.85
C THR A 24 -0.17 13.13 4.46
N PRO A 25 1.14 13.38 4.30
CA PRO A 25 2.16 12.48 4.83
C PRO A 25 2.09 12.44 6.37
N GLU A 26 1.85 11.25 6.93
CA GLU A 26 1.72 11.05 8.37
C GLU A 26 2.99 10.46 9.01
N PRO A 27 3.56 11.07 10.06
CA PRO A 27 4.64 10.47 10.83
C PRO A 27 4.13 9.35 11.75
N ASP A 28 5.02 8.44 12.15
CA ASP A 28 4.74 7.32 13.05
C ASP A 28 3.64 6.36 12.54
N GLY A 29 3.57 6.22 11.20
CA GLY A 29 2.62 5.36 10.51
C GLY A 29 3.02 3.87 10.49
N LEU A 30 2.33 3.09 9.66
CA LEU A 30 2.60 1.65 9.54
C LEU A 30 3.95 1.38 8.85
N GLU A 31 4.59 0.27 9.23
CA GLU A 31 5.75 -0.24 8.52
C GLU A 31 5.34 -1.03 7.26
N PRO A 32 6.08 -0.92 6.15
CA PRO A 32 5.79 -1.67 4.92
C PRO A 32 5.66 -3.17 5.12
N ASP A 33 6.51 -3.77 5.94
CA ASP A 33 6.49 -5.21 6.17
C ASP A 33 5.27 -5.64 7.00
N TRP A 34 4.74 -4.76 7.86
CA TRP A 34 3.49 -5.03 8.56
C TRP A 34 2.31 -5.06 7.58
N LEU A 35 2.22 -4.07 6.68
CA LEU A 35 1.13 -4.02 5.70
C LEU A 35 1.19 -5.23 4.74
N LEU A 36 2.38 -5.63 4.32
CA LEU A 36 2.55 -6.81 3.46
C LEU A 36 2.15 -8.12 4.17
N ALA A 37 2.42 -8.24 5.46
CA ALA A 37 1.95 -9.36 6.26
C ALA A 37 0.41 -9.37 6.39
N LEU A 38 -0.22 -8.20 6.51
CA LEU A 38 -1.68 -8.07 6.48
C LEU A 38 -2.24 -8.51 5.12
N VAL A 39 -1.66 -8.05 4.02
CA VAL A 39 -2.08 -8.43 2.65
C VAL A 39 -1.97 -9.94 2.42
N ASP A 40 -0.87 -10.57 2.84
CA ASP A 40 -0.72 -12.05 2.78
C ASP A 40 -1.84 -12.75 3.53
N ARG A 41 -2.10 -12.29 4.76
CA ARG A 41 -3.12 -12.90 5.63
C ARG A 41 -4.53 -12.74 5.06
N LEU A 42 -4.90 -11.54 4.64
CA LEU A 42 -6.21 -11.26 4.03
C LEU A 42 -6.43 -12.10 2.77
N GLY A 43 -5.42 -12.15 1.89
CA GLY A 43 -5.46 -12.96 0.67
C GLY A 43 -5.65 -14.45 0.95
N ARG A 44 -5.00 -14.99 1.99
CA ARG A 44 -5.09 -16.42 2.35
C ARG A 44 -6.38 -16.78 3.08
N GLU A 45 -6.90 -15.90 3.94
CA GLU A 45 -8.09 -16.17 4.74
C GLU A 45 -9.39 -15.88 4.00
N PHE A 46 -9.42 -14.84 3.17
CA PHE A 46 -10.65 -14.38 2.50
C PHE A 46 -10.50 -14.28 0.99
N GLY A 47 -9.32 -13.97 0.45
CA GLY A 47 -9.14 -13.62 -0.95
C GLY A 47 -9.61 -12.19 -1.27
N PHE A 48 -9.19 -11.65 -2.41
CA PHE A 48 -9.54 -10.30 -2.84
C PHE A 48 -10.48 -10.32 -4.04
N CYS A 49 -11.57 -9.54 -3.99
CA CYS A 49 -12.42 -9.32 -5.17
C CYS A 49 -11.97 -8.10 -6.00
N ALA A 50 -11.33 -7.13 -5.35
CA ALA A 50 -10.66 -5.99 -5.97
C ALA A 50 -9.74 -5.31 -4.94
N VAL A 51 -8.74 -4.58 -5.43
CA VAL A 51 -7.79 -3.83 -4.61
C VAL A 51 -7.47 -2.50 -5.27
N ASP A 52 -7.27 -1.46 -4.45
CA ASP A 52 -6.81 -0.15 -4.89
C ASP A 52 -5.68 0.34 -3.97
N CYS A 53 -4.69 1.03 -4.55
CA CYS A 53 -3.67 1.78 -3.81
C CYS A 53 -3.85 3.26 -4.16
N VAL A 54 -4.29 4.07 -3.20
CA VAL A 54 -4.72 5.46 -3.41
C VAL A 54 -3.72 6.46 -2.81
N GLU A 55 -3.93 7.74 -3.11
CA GLU A 55 -3.14 8.89 -2.63
C GLU A 55 -1.63 8.88 -2.96
N VAL A 56 -1.22 8.14 -4.00
CA VAL A 56 0.13 8.25 -4.55
C VAL A 56 0.24 9.53 -5.39
N ALA A 57 0.99 10.52 -4.91
CA ALA A 57 1.10 11.83 -5.55
C ALA A 57 2.58 12.22 -5.80
N PRO A 58 3.23 11.64 -6.83
CA PRO A 58 4.66 11.87 -7.14
C PRO A 58 5.11 13.34 -7.17
N PRO A 59 4.32 14.29 -7.71
CA PRO A 59 4.68 15.72 -7.73
C PRO A 59 4.74 16.39 -6.35
N LEU A 60 4.18 15.78 -5.31
CA LEU A 60 4.17 16.32 -3.94
C LEU A 60 5.40 15.88 -3.14
N GLY A 61 6.20 14.94 -3.65
CA GLY A 61 7.42 14.50 -2.97
C GLY A 61 8.44 15.63 -2.84
N PRO A 62 9.03 15.86 -1.64
CA PRO A 62 9.96 16.98 -1.41
C PRO A 62 11.33 16.76 -2.06
N THR A 63 11.66 15.52 -2.43
CA THR A 63 12.88 15.16 -3.14
C THR A 63 12.58 14.07 -4.17
N ALA A 64 13.44 13.94 -5.20
CA ALA A 64 13.34 12.84 -6.15
C ALA A 64 13.41 11.47 -5.46
N GLN A 65 14.24 11.34 -4.41
CA GLN A 65 14.35 10.11 -3.64
C GLN A 65 13.04 9.78 -2.90
N ALA A 66 12.40 10.77 -2.30
CA ALA A 66 11.11 10.58 -1.62
C ALA A 66 10.03 10.12 -2.62
N THR A 67 9.95 10.77 -3.78
CA THR A 67 9.08 10.38 -4.89
C THR A 67 9.32 8.93 -5.33
N ASP A 68 10.57 8.58 -5.62
CA ASP A 68 10.93 7.23 -6.06
C ASP A 68 10.60 6.17 -4.99
N THR A 69 10.82 6.51 -3.71
CA THR A 69 10.52 5.61 -2.58
C THR A 69 9.02 5.34 -2.48
N THR A 70 8.19 6.39 -2.52
CA THR A 70 6.73 6.26 -2.44
C THR A 70 6.16 5.50 -3.65
N VAL A 71 6.62 5.78 -4.87
CA VAL A 71 6.17 5.08 -6.08
C VAL A 71 6.58 3.61 -6.06
N ALA A 72 7.83 3.32 -5.68
CA ALA A 72 8.31 1.94 -5.56
C ALA A 72 7.53 1.16 -4.49
N LEU A 73 7.20 1.81 -3.37
CA LEU A 73 6.38 1.23 -2.32
C LEU A 73 4.95 0.93 -2.78
N ALA A 74 4.29 1.89 -3.43
CA ALA A 74 2.97 1.69 -4.02
C ALA A 74 2.94 0.47 -4.96
N ALA A 75 3.93 0.39 -5.87
CA ALA A 75 4.07 -0.74 -6.77
C ALA A 75 4.30 -2.07 -6.04
N ARG A 76 5.05 -2.07 -4.93
CA ARG A 76 5.27 -3.25 -4.07
C ARG A 76 3.96 -3.71 -3.43
N TYR A 77 3.14 -2.80 -2.90
CA TYR A 77 1.85 -3.13 -2.31
C TYR A 77 0.87 -3.69 -3.35
N VAL A 78 0.70 -3.00 -4.48
CA VAL A 78 -0.19 -3.46 -5.56
C VAL A 78 0.22 -4.84 -6.05
N ARG A 79 1.52 -5.08 -6.29
CA ARG A 79 2.01 -6.41 -6.71
C ARG A 79 1.67 -7.49 -5.68
N ALA A 80 1.91 -7.23 -4.39
CA ALA A 80 1.60 -8.19 -3.34
C ALA A 80 0.11 -8.55 -3.27
N CYS A 81 -0.77 -7.58 -3.49
CA CYS A 81 -2.21 -7.82 -3.60
C CYS A 81 -2.57 -8.63 -4.85
N MET A 82 -1.99 -8.28 -6.01
CA MET A 82 -2.23 -8.98 -7.28
C MET A 82 -1.82 -10.45 -7.22
N ASP A 83 -0.69 -10.76 -6.58
CA ASP A 83 -0.21 -12.13 -6.35
C ASP A 83 -1.24 -12.98 -5.56
N ARG A 84 -2.14 -12.34 -4.80
CA ARG A 84 -3.23 -12.98 -4.04
C ARG A 84 -4.57 -13.01 -4.76
N ILE A 85 -4.74 -12.22 -5.81
CA ILE A 85 -5.93 -12.29 -6.68
C ILE A 85 -5.82 -13.47 -7.65
N VAL A 86 -4.61 -13.76 -8.12
CA VAL A 86 -4.37 -14.79 -9.14
C VAL A 86 -4.06 -16.19 -8.57
N SER A 87 -3.95 -16.31 -7.24
CA SER A 87 -3.63 -17.55 -6.52
C SER A 87 -4.86 -18.36 -6.15
#